data_AF-A0A8C0XJW4-F1
#
_entry.id   AF-A0A8C0XJW4-F1
#
_cell.length_a   1.000
_cell.length_b   1.000
_cell.length_c   1.000
_cell.angle_alpha   90.00
_cell.angle_beta   90.00
_cell.angle_gamma   90.00
#
_symmetry.space_group_name_H-M   'P 1'
#
loop_
_entity.id
_entity.type
_entity.pdbx_description
1 polymer ?
#
loop_
_entity_poly.entity_id
_entity_poly.type
_entity_poly.pdbx_seq_one_letter_code
_entity_poly.pdbx_strand_id
1 'polypeptide(L)'
;MTLEVMLLNDVMDTMLQRAGEESQEYTGPTKMHQLLHLLKKEQTIYNTVFHELIRQVSVDCADRGELLSKIRLELLWNVPVRKSGVFLPYSPPMSVQERYVQMLDQIARQMIEFYKDLVTQRVMDQRILEELYNFKNVIEELTRELCLVRAHDMKLTKEAERAQKDLAQALLDAEKNAKIVEEYHDLYSLQRGRMENDIRQLMEERDIWSSATYELALKDTADLAMLQRLTEKWKLSLDKFKQEVECTEVSTKEKAQVTRDGLLKWQQLFQESWFAGYTISYRTSFAFLLSDFEKKMFLFEKSEKFTGDTLVSRYDSLKIIKHLQESWADVGFGVFNRHKNMEGNMPPERQYMEELLKTIGRLYKEYEIRINGDNGISKVLPNLLNSLDFCYYKLENIEFSNIYLEEWEEISEKVNEMKSQLDALINLIDTIPQGVDMDSGL
;
A
#
# COMPACT_ATOMS: atom_id res chain seq x y z
N MET A 1 -43.21 -113.74 -94.58
CA MET A 1 -41.92 -113.10 -94.26
C MET A 1 -41.01 -114.18 -93.72
N THR A 2 -39.81 -114.33 -94.30
CA THR A 2 -38.75 -115.15 -93.72
C THR A 2 -38.42 -114.63 -92.32
N LEU A 3 -38.07 -115.53 -91.39
CA LEU A 3 -37.87 -115.26 -89.96
C LEU A 3 -36.87 -114.09 -89.72
N GLU A 4 -35.94 -113.89 -90.64
CA GLU A 4 -34.91 -112.85 -90.61
C GLU A 4 -35.45 -111.41 -90.74
N VAL A 5 -36.54 -111.18 -91.50
CA VAL A 5 -37.09 -109.83 -91.71
C VAL A 5 -37.84 -109.33 -90.47
N MET A 6 -38.56 -110.21 -89.76
CA MET A 6 -39.21 -109.83 -88.49
C MET A 6 -38.18 -109.53 -87.41
N LEU A 7 -37.09 -110.32 -87.32
CA LEU A 7 -35.99 -110.07 -86.40
C LEU A 7 -35.33 -108.70 -86.65
N LEU A 8 -35.11 -108.33 -87.91
CA LEU A 8 -34.50 -107.04 -88.24
C LEU A 8 -35.42 -105.86 -87.88
N ASN A 9 -36.73 -106.00 -88.06
CA ASN A 9 -37.70 -104.96 -87.70
C ASN A 9 -37.82 -104.79 -86.18
N ASP A 10 -37.86 -105.89 -85.42
CA ASP A 10 -37.83 -105.83 -83.94
C ASP A 10 -36.53 -105.21 -83.44
N VAL A 11 -35.37 -105.58 -84.01
CA VAL A 11 -34.08 -104.97 -83.67
C VAL A 11 -34.08 -103.46 -83.96
N MET A 12 -34.66 -103.03 -85.09
CA MET A 12 -34.78 -101.61 -85.43
C MET A 12 -35.63 -100.84 -84.41
N ASP A 13 -36.81 -101.36 -84.06
CA ASP A 13 -37.69 -100.72 -83.07
C ASP A 13 -37.02 -100.68 -81.68
N THR A 14 -36.30 -101.75 -81.30
CA THR A 14 -35.52 -101.78 -80.05
C THR A 14 -34.38 -100.75 -80.06
N MET A 15 -33.68 -100.59 -81.19
CA MET A 15 -32.61 -99.61 -81.35
C MET A 15 -33.15 -98.17 -81.32
N LEU A 16 -34.31 -97.90 -81.94
CA LEU A 16 -34.96 -96.59 -81.91
C LEU A 16 -35.45 -96.23 -80.50
N GLN A 17 -36.06 -97.18 -79.78
CA GLN A 17 -36.51 -96.96 -78.41
C GLN A 17 -35.32 -96.66 -77.48
N ARG A 18 -34.22 -97.41 -77.61
CA ARG A 18 -32.98 -97.16 -76.85
C ARG A 18 -32.34 -95.83 -77.20
N ALA A 19 -32.34 -95.41 -78.48
CA ALA A 19 -31.84 -94.08 -78.85
C ALA A 19 -32.70 -92.94 -78.31
N GLY A 20 -34.02 -93.13 -78.19
CA GLY A 20 -34.92 -92.21 -77.51
C GLY A 20 -34.58 -92.09 -76.02
N GLU A 21 -34.38 -93.20 -75.32
CA GLU A 21 -34.00 -93.23 -73.90
C GLU A 21 -32.60 -92.63 -73.66
N GLU A 22 -31.61 -92.98 -74.47
CA GLU A 22 -30.23 -92.44 -74.36
C GLU A 22 -30.13 -90.95 -74.71
N SER A 23 -31.13 -90.36 -75.38
CA SER A 23 -31.13 -88.93 -75.69
C SER A 23 -31.51 -88.06 -74.48
N GLN A 24 -32.23 -88.63 -73.50
CA GLN A 24 -32.56 -87.95 -72.24
C GLN A 24 -31.33 -87.80 -71.32
N GLU A 25 -30.29 -88.64 -71.50
CA GLU A 25 -29.02 -88.55 -70.78
C GLU A 25 -27.97 -87.64 -71.44
N TYR A 26 -28.20 -87.13 -72.65
CA TYR A 26 -27.21 -86.28 -73.33
C TYR A 26 -27.14 -84.88 -72.72
N THR A 27 -26.00 -84.54 -72.13
CA THR A 27 -25.71 -83.22 -71.54
C THR A 27 -25.06 -82.29 -72.57
N GLY A 28 -25.87 -81.80 -73.50
CA GLY A 28 -25.49 -80.69 -74.38
C GLY A 28 -25.68 -79.33 -73.70
N PRO A 29 -24.88 -78.29 -74.01
CA PRO A 29 -24.99 -76.96 -73.39
C PRO A 29 -26.31 -76.24 -73.70
N THR A 30 -27.04 -76.69 -74.74
CA THR A 30 -28.38 -76.19 -75.06
C THR A 30 -29.30 -77.34 -75.43
N LYS A 31 -30.61 -77.11 -75.26
CA LYS A 31 -31.67 -78.00 -75.71
C LYS A 31 -31.59 -78.30 -77.24
N MET A 32 -31.00 -77.40 -78.04
CA MET A 32 -30.74 -77.63 -79.48
C MET A 32 -29.64 -78.67 -79.74
N HIS A 33 -28.59 -78.67 -78.92
CA HIS A 33 -27.55 -79.70 -79.01
C HIS A 33 -28.08 -81.08 -78.64
N GLN A 34 -29.01 -81.17 -77.68
CA GLN A 34 -29.73 -82.41 -77.35
C GLN A 34 -30.56 -82.93 -78.53
N LEU A 35 -31.33 -82.04 -79.18
CA LEU A 35 -32.15 -82.42 -80.33
C LEU A 35 -31.30 -82.88 -81.53
N LEU A 36 -30.22 -82.17 -81.87
CA LEU A 36 -29.30 -82.56 -82.94
C LEU A 36 -28.65 -83.92 -82.69
N HIS A 37 -28.31 -84.21 -81.43
CA HIS A 37 -27.74 -85.49 -81.04
C HIS A 37 -28.74 -86.65 -81.23
N LEU A 38 -30.01 -86.47 -80.83
CA LEU A 38 -31.08 -87.45 -81.06
C LEU A 38 -31.26 -87.74 -82.56
N LEU A 39 -31.42 -86.70 -83.38
CA LEU A 39 -31.62 -86.85 -84.84
C LEU A 39 -30.46 -87.61 -85.51
N LYS A 40 -29.22 -87.32 -85.09
CA LYS A 40 -28.04 -88.01 -85.64
C LYS A 40 -28.00 -89.50 -85.24
N LYS A 41 -28.45 -89.84 -84.03
CA LYS A 41 -28.59 -91.24 -83.59
C LYS A 41 -29.66 -91.98 -84.39
N GLU A 42 -30.85 -91.41 -84.53
CA GLU A 42 -31.93 -92.01 -85.34
C GLU A 42 -31.48 -92.26 -86.78
N GLN A 43 -30.85 -91.27 -87.42
CA GLN A 43 -30.30 -91.40 -88.77
C GLN A 43 -29.30 -92.57 -88.89
N THR A 44 -28.47 -92.79 -87.85
CA THR A 44 -27.49 -93.88 -87.82
C THR A 44 -28.19 -95.24 -87.73
N ILE A 45 -29.28 -95.35 -86.97
CA ILE A 45 -30.07 -96.57 -86.87
C ILE A 45 -30.74 -96.90 -88.21
N TYR A 46 -31.41 -95.92 -88.83
CA TYR A 46 -32.00 -96.10 -90.16
C TYR A 46 -30.95 -96.56 -91.18
N ASN A 47 -29.76 -95.94 -91.18
CA ASN A 47 -28.66 -96.33 -92.07
C ASN A 47 -28.19 -97.77 -91.84
N THR A 48 -28.12 -98.21 -90.59
CA THR A 48 -27.68 -99.56 -90.21
C THR A 48 -28.67 -100.62 -90.70
N VAL A 49 -29.96 -100.40 -90.47
CA VAL A 49 -31.02 -101.32 -90.92
C VAL A 49 -31.10 -101.36 -92.44
N PHE A 50 -30.94 -100.22 -93.11
CA PHE A 50 -30.93 -100.16 -94.57
C PHE A 50 -29.72 -100.88 -95.18
N HIS A 51 -28.55 -100.77 -94.55
CA HIS A 51 -27.37 -101.54 -94.94
C HIS A 51 -27.61 -103.04 -94.84
N GLU A 52 -28.28 -103.49 -93.77
CA GLU A 52 -28.59 -104.91 -93.58
C GLU A 52 -29.65 -105.40 -94.58
N LEU A 53 -30.66 -104.59 -94.90
CA LEU A 53 -31.62 -104.90 -95.98
C LEU A 53 -30.93 -105.05 -97.34
N ILE A 54 -30.00 -104.16 -97.69
CA ILE A 54 -29.22 -104.28 -98.94
C ILE A 54 -28.39 -105.57 -98.91
N ARG A 55 -27.76 -105.89 -97.77
CA ARG A 55 -26.96 -107.11 -97.61
C ARG A 55 -27.81 -108.36 -97.82
N GLN A 56 -28.96 -108.47 -97.15
CA GLN A 56 -29.88 -109.62 -97.27
C GLN A 56 -30.37 -109.79 -98.71
N VAL A 57 -30.78 -108.72 -99.39
CA VAL A 57 -31.23 -108.81 -100.79
C VAL A 57 -30.08 -109.17 -101.74
N SER A 58 -28.85 -108.72 -101.45
CA SER A 58 -27.66 -109.07 -102.24
C SER A 58 -27.28 -110.55 -102.13
N VAL A 59 -27.57 -111.20 -100.99
CA VAL A 59 -27.32 -112.64 -100.81
C VAL A 59 -28.20 -113.49 -101.72
N ASP A 60 -29.47 -113.11 -101.87
CA ASP A 60 -30.40 -113.81 -102.77
C ASP A 60 -30.18 -113.44 -104.25
N CYS A 61 -29.87 -112.18 -104.55
CA CYS A 61 -29.64 -111.69 -105.91
C CYS A 61 -28.80 -110.39 -105.89
N ALA A 62 -27.53 -110.50 -106.32
CA ALA A 62 -26.58 -109.39 -106.32
C ALA A 62 -27.09 -108.14 -107.08
N ASP A 63 -27.76 -108.33 -108.22
CA ASP A 63 -28.26 -107.23 -109.06
C ASP A 63 -29.36 -106.40 -108.37
N ARG A 64 -30.23 -107.05 -107.58
CA ARG A 64 -31.26 -106.36 -106.77
C ARG A 64 -30.64 -105.57 -105.62
N GLY A 65 -29.58 -106.12 -105.02
CA GLY A 65 -28.78 -105.44 -104.00
C GLY A 65 -28.12 -104.17 -104.51
N GLU A 66 -27.53 -104.21 -105.71
CA GLU A 66 -26.91 -103.04 -106.33
C GLU A 66 -27.94 -101.94 -106.63
N LEU A 67 -29.13 -102.32 -107.12
CA LEU A 67 -30.21 -101.37 -107.39
C LEU A 67 -30.70 -100.68 -106.11
N LEU A 68 -30.88 -101.43 -105.01
CA LEU A 68 -31.26 -100.85 -103.71
C LEU A 68 -30.17 -99.92 -103.15
N SER A 69 -28.90 -100.24 -103.34
CA SER A 69 -27.79 -99.35 -102.96
C SER A 69 -27.80 -98.05 -103.79
N LYS A 70 -28.11 -98.11 -105.10
CA LYS A 70 -28.28 -96.92 -105.95
C LYS A 70 -29.48 -96.07 -105.51
N ILE A 71 -30.62 -96.67 -105.19
CA ILE A 71 -31.81 -95.95 -104.68
C ILE A 71 -31.49 -95.26 -103.34
N ARG A 72 -30.72 -95.91 -102.45
CA ARG A 72 -30.30 -95.29 -101.19
C ARG A 72 -29.42 -94.06 -101.41
N LEU A 73 -28.47 -94.13 -102.34
CA LEU A 73 -27.61 -93.00 -102.69
C LEU A 73 -28.43 -91.82 -103.24
N GLU A 74 -29.46 -92.07 -104.04
CA GLU A 74 -30.38 -91.00 -104.49
C GLU A 74 -31.23 -90.42 -103.34
N LEU A 75 -31.72 -91.25 -102.42
CA LEU A 75 -32.53 -90.78 -101.28
C LEU A 75 -31.71 -90.02 -100.22
N LEU A 76 -30.42 -90.32 -100.07
CA LEU A 76 -29.49 -89.56 -99.21
C LEU A 76 -29.10 -88.20 -99.81
N TRP A 77 -29.12 -88.06 -101.14
CA TRP A 77 -28.76 -86.80 -101.81
C TRP A 77 -29.97 -85.84 -101.93
N ASN A 78 -31.20 -86.36 -101.90
CA ASN A 78 -32.42 -85.57 -102.07
C ASN A 78 -33.36 -85.69 -100.85
N VAL A 79 -33.02 -84.99 -99.77
CA VAL A 79 -34.01 -84.52 -98.78
C VAL A 79 -34.24 -83.02 -99.02
N PRO A 80 -35.17 -82.61 -99.90
CA PRO A 80 -35.47 -81.21 -100.12
C PRO A 80 -36.39 -80.74 -99.01
N VAL A 81 -35.96 -79.69 -98.32
CA VAL A 81 -36.78 -78.81 -97.48
C VAL A 81 -38.03 -78.41 -98.29
N ARG A 82 -39.17 -79.08 -98.04
CA ARG A 82 -40.45 -78.71 -98.68
C ARG A 82 -40.95 -77.40 -98.09
N LYS A 83 -40.68 -76.32 -98.82
CA LYS A 83 -41.51 -75.13 -98.83
C LYS A 83 -42.88 -75.49 -99.40
N SER A 84 -43.91 -75.09 -98.66
CA SER A 84 -45.20 -74.58 -99.15
C SER A 84 -45.86 -75.27 -100.35
N GLY A 85 -47.00 -75.91 -100.06
CA GLY A 85 -48.19 -75.73 -100.88
C GLY A 85 -48.41 -76.69 -102.04
N VAL A 86 -49.54 -77.39 -101.92
CA VAL A 86 -50.34 -78.02 -102.98
C VAL A 86 -49.85 -79.38 -103.49
N PHE A 87 -50.58 -80.44 -103.14
CA PHE A 87 -50.75 -81.63 -104.00
C PHE A 87 -52.16 -82.19 -103.85
N LEU A 88 -52.86 -82.26 -104.99
CA LEU A 88 -54.07 -83.06 -105.24
C LEU A 88 -53.65 -84.55 -105.44
N PRO A 89 -54.62 -85.50 -105.45
CA PRO A 89 -54.53 -86.74 -104.68
C PRO A 89 -53.95 -87.91 -105.48
N TYR A 90 -53.25 -88.81 -104.80
CA TYR A 90 -53.66 -90.22 -104.60
C TYR A 90 -52.56 -90.98 -103.85
N SER A 91 -53.01 -91.74 -102.85
CA SER A 91 -52.24 -92.28 -101.73
C SER A 91 -51.55 -93.62 -102.02
N PRO A 92 -50.34 -93.84 -101.46
CA PRO A 92 -49.89 -95.11 -100.88
C PRO A 92 -49.79 -95.01 -99.32
N PRO A 93 -49.60 -96.12 -98.59
CA PRO A 93 -50.16 -96.34 -97.23
C PRO A 93 -49.53 -95.57 -96.04
N MET A 94 -50.36 -95.40 -95.00
CA MET A 94 -50.30 -94.45 -93.85
C MET A 94 -49.47 -94.88 -92.63
N SER A 95 -48.13 -94.94 -92.69
CA SER A 95 -47.34 -95.13 -91.44
C SER A 95 -46.08 -94.28 -91.28
N VAL A 96 -45.63 -93.56 -92.32
CA VAL A 96 -44.36 -92.80 -92.27
C VAL A 96 -44.56 -91.27 -92.34
N GLN A 97 -45.68 -90.80 -92.91
CA GLN A 97 -45.95 -89.35 -93.03
C GLN A 97 -46.38 -88.68 -91.72
N GLU A 98 -47.13 -89.34 -90.83
CA GLU A 98 -47.57 -88.76 -89.55
C GLU A 98 -46.40 -88.49 -88.59
N ARG A 99 -45.40 -89.39 -88.54
CA ARG A 99 -44.18 -89.18 -87.73
C ARG A 99 -43.36 -87.99 -88.20
N TYR A 100 -43.23 -87.79 -89.52
CA TYR A 100 -42.47 -86.66 -90.06
C TYR A 100 -43.15 -85.31 -89.83
N VAL A 101 -44.48 -85.24 -89.94
CA VAL A 101 -45.24 -84.00 -89.69
C VAL A 101 -45.23 -83.65 -88.20
N GLN A 102 -45.39 -84.63 -87.30
CA GLN A 102 -45.25 -84.40 -85.86
C GLN A 102 -43.84 -83.93 -85.48
N MET A 103 -42.79 -84.50 -86.09
CA MET A 103 -41.41 -84.09 -85.87
C MET A 103 -41.17 -82.62 -86.29
N LEU A 104 -41.66 -82.21 -87.46
CA LEU A 104 -41.50 -80.83 -87.94
C LEU A 104 -42.27 -79.81 -87.08
N ASP A 105 -43.48 -80.15 -86.63
CA ASP A 105 -44.26 -79.28 -85.76
C ASP A 105 -43.63 -79.16 -84.36
N GLN A 106 -43.03 -80.24 -83.86
CA GLN A 106 -42.29 -80.23 -82.59
C GLN A 106 -41.02 -79.36 -82.67
N ILE A 107 -40.30 -79.40 -83.80
CA ILE A 107 -39.16 -78.51 -84.06
C ILE A 107 -39.60 -77.04 -84.10
N ALA A 108 -40.71 -76.73 -84.78
CA ALA A 108 -41.21 -75.36 -84.91
C ALA A 108 -41.64 -74.78 -83.56
N ARG A 109 -42.35 -75.56 -82.72
CA ARG A 109 -42.73 -75.12 -81.36
C ARG A 109 -41.51 -74.87 -80.48
N GLN A 110 -40.51 -75.75 -80.55
CA GLN A 110 -39.27 -75.53 -79.80
C GLN A 110 -38.54 -74.27 -80.26
N MET A 111 -38.45 -74.01 -81.58
CA MET A 111 -37.86 -72.78 -82.12
C MET A 111 -38.55 -71.50 -81.63
N ILE A 112 -39.88 -71.51 -81.49
CA ILE A 112 -40.62 -70.36 -80.94
C ILE A 112 -40.30 -70.15 -79.46
N GLU A 113 -40.26 -71.21 -78.66
CA GLU A 113 -39.86 -71.12 -77.25
C GLU A 113 -38.41 -70.63 -77.12
N PHE A 114 -37.48 -71.10 -77.96
CA PHE A 114 -36.11 -70.55 -78.01
C PHE A 114 -36.08 -69.07 -78.36
N TYR A 115 -36.89 -68.62 -79.32
CA TYR A 115 -36.94 -67.21 -79.67
C TYR A 115 -37.50 -66.35 -78.54
N LYS A 116 -38.53 -66.84 -77.83
CA LYS A 116 -39.05 -66.17 -76.62
C LYS A 116 -37.97 -66.08 -75.54
N ASP A 117 -37.29 -67.18 -75.24
CA ASP A 117 -36.20 -67.23 -74.24
C ASP A 117 -35.04 -66.29 -74.63
N LEU A 118 -34.68 -66.22 -75.91
CA LEU A 118 -33.63 -65.32 -76.39
C LEU A 118 -34.03 -63.85 -76.23
N VAL A 119 -35.29 -63.50 -76.52
CA VAL A 119 -35.79 -62.13 -76.37
C VAL A 119 -35.90 -61.73 -74.91
N THR A 120 -36.42 -62.61 -74.04
CA THR A 120 -36.48 -62.33 -72.60
C THR A 120 -35.09 -62.18 -72.01
N GLN A 121 -34.12 -63.00 -72.43
CA GLN A 121 -32.73 -62.86 -72.02
C GLN A 121 -32.13 -61.51 -72.46
N ARG A 122 -32.35 -61.07 -73.70
CA ARG A 122 -31.88 -59.73 -74.14
C ARG A 122 -32.52 -58.58 -73.36
N VAL A 123 -33.80 -58.68 -73.02
CA VAL A 123 -34.49 -57.64 -72.22
C VAL A 123 -33.94 -57.62 -70.79
N MET A 124 -33.67 -58.79 -70.19
CA MET A 124 -32.99 -58.86 -68.90
C MET A 124 -31.59 -58.26 -68.95
N ASP A 125 -30.80 -58.61 -69.97
CA ASP A 125 -29.44 -58.08 -70.16
C ASP A 125 -29.46 -56.55 -70.31
N GLN A 126 -30.42 -55.99 -71.04
CA GLN A 126 -30.60 -54.54 -71.14
C GLN A 126 -30.92 -53.89 -69.79
N ARG A 127 -31.83 -54.47 -69.01
CA ARG A 127 -32.19 -53.94 -67.69
C ARG A 127 -31.03 -54.04 -66.70
N ILE A 128 -30.28 -55.13 -66.72
CA ILE A 128 -29.05 -55.27 -65.92
C ILE A 128 -28.06 -54.17 -66.31
N LEU A 129 -27.90 -53.89 -67.60
CA LEU A 129 -26.98 -52.85 -68.07
C LEU A 129 -27.41 -51.44 -67.63
N GLU A 130 -28.71 -51.14 -67.65
CA GLU A 130 -29.27 -49.88 -67.11
C GLU A 130 -29.00 -49.75 -65.60
N GLU A 131 -29.27 -50.78 -64.80
CA GLU A 131 -28.99 -50.76 -63.36
C GLU A 131 -27.50 -50.62 -63.08
N LEU A 132 -26.63 -51.31 -63.83
CA LEU A 132 -25.17 -51.16 -63.71
C LEU A 132 -24.71 -49.73 -64.01
N TYR A 133 -25.35 -49.04 -64.96
CA TYR A 133 -25.05 -47.64 -65.25
C TYR A 133 -25.49 -46.72 -64.12
N ASN A 134 -26.67 -46.96 -63.53
CA ASN A 134 -27.15 -46.21 -62.36
C ASN A 134 -26.23 -46.43 -61.15
N PHE A 135 -25.84 -47.68 -60.87
CA PHE A 135 -24.88 -47.99 -59.82
C PHE A 135 -23.53 -47.31 -60.05
N LYS A 136 -23.03 -47.32 -61.28
CA LYS A 136 -21.80 -46.60 -61.63
C LYS A 136 -21.92 -45.11 -61.32
N ASN A 137 -23.02 -44.45 -61.69
CA ASN A 137 -23.21 -43.02 -61.43
C ASN A 137 -23.24 -42.71 -59.93
N VAL A 138 -23.96 -43.52 -59.13
CA VAL A 138 -24.00 -43.35 -57.66
C VAL A 138 -22.61 -43.57 -57.04
N ILE A 139 -21.87 -44.58 -57.50
CA ILE A 139 -20.49 -44.82 -57.03
C ILE A 139 -19.58 -43.64 -57.40
N GLU A 140 -19.70 -43.08 -58.60
CA GLU A 140 -18.93 -41.91 -59.02
C GLU A 140 -19.26 -40.67 -58.17
N GLU A 141 -20.54 -40.44 -57.85
CA GLU A 141 -20.98 -39.35 -56.98
C GLU A 141 -20.43 -39.50 -55.56
N LEU A 142 -20.60 -40.68 -54.95
CA LEU A 142 -20.04 -41.00 -53.62
C LEU A 142 -18.51 -40.87 -53.60
N THR A 143 -17.83 -41.24 -54.68
CA THR A 143 -16.37 -41.08 -54.80
C THR A 143 -15.97 -39.60 -54.82
N ARG A 144 -16.75 -38.75 -55.52
CA ARG A 144 -16.51 -37.29 -55.52
C ARG A 144 -16.75 -36.68 -54.15
N GLU A 145 -17.84 -37.05 -53.48
CA GLU A 145 -18.13 -36.59 -52.11
C GLU A 145 -17.04 -37.02 -51.14
N LEU A 146 -16.59 -38.29 -51.21
CA LEU A 146 -15.52 -38.78 -50.35
C LEU A 146 -14.20 -38.01 -50.57
N CYS A 147 -13.88 -37.64 -51.81
CA CYS A 147 -12.73 -36.78 -52.11
C CYS A 147 -12.88 -35.38 -51.50
N LEU A 148 -14.08 -34.79 -51.54
CA LEU A 148 -14.35 -33.48 -50.93
C LEU A 148 -14.26 -33.54 -49.40
N VAL A 149 -14.83 -34.59 -48.78
CA VAL A 149 -14.74 -34.82 -47.33
C VAL A 149 -13.30 -34.98 -46.91
N ARG A 150 -12.51 -35.82 -47.59
CA ARG A 150 -11.07 -35.97 -47.29
C ARG A 150 -10.29 -34.66 -47.43
N ALA A 151 -10.60 -33.86 -48.45
CA ALA A 151 -9.97 -32.56 -48.63
C ALA A 151 -10.34 -31.58 -47.50
N HIS A 152 -11.59 -31.62 -47.05
CA HIS A 152 -12.07 -30.84 -45.90
C HIS A 152 -11.43 -31.32 -44.59
N ASP A 153 -11.40 -32.62 -44.33
CA ASP A 153 -10.77 -33.22 -43.14
C ASP A 153 -9.28 -32.85 -43.06
N MET A 154 -8.58 -32.88 -44.20
CA MET A 154 -7.19 -32.44 -44.26
C MET A 154 -7.03 -30.93 -43.97
N LYS A 155 -7.99 -30.09 -44.36
CA LYS A 155 -7.98 -28.65 -44.01
C LYS A 155 -8.25 -28.45 -42.52
N LEU A 156 -9.31 -29.08 -41.99
CA LEU A 156 -9.64 -29.04 -40.56
C LEU A 156 -8.48 -29.53 -39.70
N THR A 157 -7.80 -30.61 -40.11
CA THR A 157 -6.63 -31.12 -39.38
C THR A 157 -5.51 -30.09 -39.35
N LYS A 158 -5.21 -29.44 -40.50
CA LYS A 158 -4.20 -28.37 -40.57
C LYS A 158 -4.57 -27.15 -39.74
N GLU A 159 -5.84 -26.76 -39.71
CA GLU A 159 -6.34 -25.66 -38.89
C GLU A 159 -6.28 -26.00 -37.40
N ALA A 160 -6.65 -27.23 -37.02
CA ALA A 160 -6.52 -27.73 -35.65
C ALA A 160 -5.05 -27.77 -35.20
N GLU A 161 -4.13 -28.22 -36.04
CA GLU A 161 -2.68 -28.21 -35.76
C GLU A 161 -2.15 -26.78 -35.55
N ARG A 162 -2.60 -25.81 -36.37
CA ARG A 162 -2.22 -24.40 -36.19
C ARG A 162 -2.79 -23.86 -34.88
N ALA A 163 -4.07 -24.07 -34.61
CA ALA A 163 -4.70 -23.65 -33.36
C ALA A 163 -4.01 -24.26 -32.13
N GLN A 164 -3.59 -25.53 -32.21
CA GLN A 164 -2.84 -26.19 -31.14
C GLN A 164 -1.46 -25.54 -30.93
N LYS A 165 -0.75 -25.18 -32.00
CA LYS A 165 0.54 -24.48 -31.92
C LYS A 165 0.38 -23.08 -31.33
N ASP A 166 -0.62 -22.33 -31.79
CA ASP A 166 -0.90 -20.97 -31.31
C ASP A 166 -1.31 -20.99 -29.83
N LEU A 167 -2.14 -21.97 -29.42
CA LEU A 167 -2.52 -22.17 -28.02
C LEU A 167 -1.30 -22.54 -27.15
N ALA A 168 -0.44 -23.44 -27.63
CA ALA A 168 0.77 -23.81 -26.90
C ALA A 168 1.71 -22.60 -26.69
N GLN A 169 1.86 -21.76 -27.71
CA GLN A 169 2.64 -20.53 -27.61
C GLN A 169 2.01 -19.53 -26.62
N ALA A 170 0.68 -19.33 -26.71
CA ALA A 170 -0.03 -18.45 -25.80
C ALA A 170 0.06 -18.91 -24.33
N LEU A 171 0.02 -20.22 -24.07
CA LEU A 171 0.22 -20.78 -22.74
C LEU A 171 1.64 -20.54 -22.21
N LEU A 172 2.66 -20.72 -23.05
CA LEU A 172 4.05 -20.43 -22.67
C LEU A 172 4.25 -18.96 -22.35
N ASP A 173 3.67 -18.06 -23.13
CA ASP A 173 3.78 -16.63 -22.90
C ASP A 173 2.96 -16.18 -21.68
N ALA A 174 1.80 -16.79 -21.44
CA ALA A 174 1.04 -16.58 -20.21
C ALA A 174 1.82 -17.02 -18.96
N GLU A 175 2.53 -18.16 -19.02
CA GLU A 175 3.37 -18.64 -17.91
C GLU A 175 4.53 -17.68 -17.64
N LYS A 176 5.21 -17.18 -18.67
CA LYS A 176 6.28 -16.16 -18.52
C LYS A 176 5.73 -14.87 -17.93
N ASN A 177 4.59 -14.40 -18.42
CA ASN A 177 3.97 -13.19 -17.92
C ASN A 177 3.54 -13.34 -16.45
N ALA A 178 3.02 -14.50 -16.05
CA ALA A 178 2.69 -14.79 -14.66
C ALA A 178 3.93 -14.71 -13.75
N LYS A 179 5.06 -15.29 -14.16
CA LYS A 179 6.34 -15.19 -13.41
C LYS A 179 6.82 -13.75 -13.27
N ILE A 180 6.76 -12.96 -14.35
CA ILE A 180 7.14 -11.55 -14.30
C ILE A 180 6.25 -10.76 -13.32
N VAL A 181 4.93 -11.02 -13.32
CA VAL A 181 4.00 -10.38 -12.39
C VAL A 181 4.31 -10.76 -10.93
N GLU A 182 4.68 -12.01 -10.67
CA GLU A 182 5.12 -12.47 -9.35
C GLU A 182 6.41 -11.75 -8.91
N GLU A 183 7.42 -11.66 -9.79
CA GLU A 183 8.66 -10.91 -9.51
C GLU A 183 8.39 -9.42 -9.22
N TYR A 184 7.47 -8.79 -9.96
CA TYR A 184 7.05 -7.42 -9.66
C TYR A 184 6.37 -7.32 -8.30
N HIS A 185 5.49 -8.27 -7.96
CA HIS A 185 4.83 -8.30 -6.66
C HIS A 185 5.85 -8.37 -5.52
N ASP A 186 6.86 -9.25 -5.66
CA ASP A 186 7.95 -9.38 -4.70
C ASP A 186 8.75 -8.08 -4.57
N LEU A 187 9.10 -7.44 -5.68
CA LEU A 187 9.80 -6.16 -5.68
C LEU A 187 9.00 -5.07 -4.96
N TYR A 188 7.70 -4.97 -5.24
CA TYR A 188 6.81 -4.01 -4.57
C TYR A 188 6.66 -4.31 -3.08
N SER A 189 6.59 -5.59 -2.69
CA SER A 189 6.53 -5.99 -1.28
C SER A 189 7.80 -5.57 -0.53
N LEU A 190 8.97 -5.74 -1.14
CA LEU A 190 10.26 -5.33 -0.59
C LEU A 190 10.37 -3.81 -0.50
N GLN A 191 9.94 -3.08 -1.54
CA GLN A 191 9.94 -1.62 -1.52
C GLN A 191 8.98 -1.07 -0.46
N ARG A 192 7.78 -1.66 -0.34
CA ARG A 192 6.82 -1.31 0.71
C ARG A 192 7.42 -1.54 2.08
N GLY A 193 8.03 -2.70 2.32
CA GLY A 193 8.67 -3.02 3.60
C GLY A 193 9.80 -2.05 3.96
N ARG A 194 10.64 -1.64 3.00
CA ARG A 194 11.66 -0.60 3.23
C ARG A 194 11.03 0.74 3.63
N MET A 195 10.05 1.20 2.85
CA MET A 195 9.35 2.46 3.13
C MET A 195 8.65 2.45 4.49
N GLU A 196 7.98 1.35 4.85
CA GLU A 196 7.32 1.19 6.15
C GLU A 196 8.32 1.21 7.32
N ASN A 197 9.53 0.66 7.12
CA ASN A 197 10.59 0.73 8.12
C ASN A 197 11.15 2.15 8.27
N ASP A 198 11.41 2.84 7.16
CA ASP A 198 11.89 4.22 7.17
C ASP A 198 10.87 5.15 7.86
N ILE A 199 9.58 5.01 7.51
CA ILE A 199 8.48 5.75 8.15
C ILE A 199 8.45 5.47 9.66
N ARG A 200 8.62 4.21 10.07
CA ARG A 200 8.62 3.84 11.49
C ARG A 200 9.77 4.50 12.25
N GLN A 201 10.99 4.47 11.71
CA GLN A 201 12.14 5.13 12.32
C GLN A 201 11.91 6.64 12.44
N LEU A 202 11.41 7.28 11.38
CA LEU A 202 11.09 8.71 11.41
C LEU A 202 9.98 9.03 12.42
N MET A 203 8.99 8.15 12.60
CA MET A 203 7.95 8.30 13.62
C MET A 203 8.53 8.20 15.03
N GLU A 204 9.41 7.22 15.29
CA GLU A 204 10.09 7.06 16.57
C GLU A 204 10.98 8.28 16.90
N GLU A 205 11.77 8.75 15.94
CA GLU A 205 12.58 9.97 16.10
C GLU A 205 11.72 11.19 16.39
N ARG A 206 10.64 11.39 15.61
CA ARG A 206 9.68 12.48 15.85
C ARG A 206 9.10 12.40 17.26
N ASP A 207 8.74 11.20 17.74
CA ASP A 207 8.15 11.02 19.06
C ASP A 207 9.16 11.36 20.17
N ILE A 208 10.42 10.96 20.01
CA ILE A 208 11.52 11.36 20.91
C ILE A 208 11.69 12.89 20.92
N TRP A 209 11.81 13.51 19.74
CA TRP A 209 12.00 14.96 19.63
C TRP A 209 10.81 15.74 20.19
N SER A 210 9.58 15.28 19.91
CA SER A 210 8.38 15.93 20.42
C SER A 210 8.26 15.80 21.94
N SER A 211 8.57 14.63 22.51
CA SER A 211 8.59 14.41 23.96
C SER A 211 9.65 15.29 24.63
N ALA A 212 10.88 15.31 24.12
CA ALA A 212 11.96 16.12 24.67
C ALA A 212 11.64 17.62 24.59
N THR A 213 11.08 18.08 23.46
CA THR A 213 10.65 19.48 23.29
C THR A 213 9.52 19.84 24.26
N TYR A 214 8.56 18.93 24.45
CA TYR A 214 7.45 19.13 25.38
C TYR A 214 7.93 19.20 26.84
N GLU A 215 8.81 18.28 27.26
CA GLU A 215 9.40 18.28 28.60
C GLU A 215 10.21 19.55 28.86
N LEU A 216 11.02 19.99 27.89
CA LEU A 216 11.78 21.24 27.98
C LEU A 216 10.84 22.45 28.12
N ALA A 217 9.82 22.54 27.27
CA ALA A 217 8.84 23.64 27.32
C ALA A 217 8.07 23.66 28.64
N LEU A 218 7.68 22.50 29.17
CA LEU A 218 7.04 22.39 30.49
C LEU A 218 7.96 22.90 31.61
N LYS A 219 9.23 22.48 31.57
CA LYS A 219 10.22 22.89 32.58
C LYS A 219 10.50 24.39 32.52
N ASP A 220 10.63 24.95 31.33
CA ASP A 220 10.84 26.39 31.14
C ASP A 220 9.62 27.21 31.55
N THR A 221 8.41 26.74 31.25
CA THR A 221 7.18 27.40 31.70
C THR A 221 7.08 27.39 33.23
N ALA A 222 7.42 26.27 33.87
CA ALA A 222 7.42 26.17 35.34
C ALA A 222 8.49 27.07 35.98
N ASP A 223 9.70 27.07 35.43
CA ASP A 223 10.80 27.89 35.95
C ASP A 223 10.56 29.38 35.70
N LEU A 224 9.93 29.77 34.58
CA LEU A 224 9.51 31.14 34.31
C LEU A 224 8.47 31.62 35.33
N ALA A 225 7.45 30.81 35.61
CA ALA A 225 6.45 31.13 36.63
C ALA A 225 7.09 31.25 38.04
N MET A 226 8.04 30.36 38.35
CA MET A 226 8.80 30.43 39.59
C MET A 226 9.65 31.70 39.68
N LEU A 227 10.34 32.07 38.60
CA LEU A 227 11.16 33.27 38.50
C LEU A 227 10.31 34.52 38.68
N GLN A 228 9.16 34.62 38.02
CA GLN A 228 8.21 35.72 38.20
C GLN A 228 7.76 35.83 39.66
N ARG A 229 7.36 34.71 40.29
CA ARG A 229 6.92 34.68 41.68
C ARG A 229 8.01 35.11 42.66
N LEU A 230 9.24 34.62 42.48
CA LEU A 230 10.37 34.98 43.34
C LEU A 230 10.78 36.44 43.14
N THR A 231 10.80 36.94 41.91
CA THR A 231 11.13 38.33 41.59
C THR A 231 10.10 39.29 42.18
N GLU A 232 8.81 38.96 42.10
CA GLU A 232 7.76 39.79 42.70
C GLU A 232 7.85 39.81 44.23
N LYS A 233 8.11 38.65 44.86
CA LYS A 233 8.34 38.56 46.30
C LYS A 233 9.58 39.37 46.74
N TRP A 234 10.66 39.29 45.96
CA TRP A 234 11.87 40.07 46.17
C TRP A 234 11.58 41.56 46.09
N LYS A 235 10.89 42.01 45.03
CA LYS A 235 10.50 43.41 44.82
C LYS A 235 9.65 43.94 45.96
N LEU A 236 8.60 43.23 46.37
CA LEU A 236 7.76 43.61 47.51
C LEU A 236 8.54 43.71 48.82
N SER A 237 9.46 42.78 49.05
CA SER A 237 10.31 42.78 50.25
C SER A 237 11.29 43.96 50.24
N LEU A 238 11.88 44.25 49.07
CA LEU A 238 12.77 45.39 48.87
C LEU A 238 12.04 46.73 48.99
N ASP A 239 10.84 46.86 48.42
CA ASP A 239 10.03 48.08 48.53
C ASP A 239 9.63 48.36 49.98
N LYS A 240 9.22 47.31 50.72
CA LYS A 240 8.93 47.43 52.15
C LYS A 240 10.17 47.85 52.93
N PHE A 241 11.32 47.24 52.63
CA PHE A 241 12.59 47.56 53.28
C PHE A 241 13.03 49.00 52.99
N LYS A 242 12.93 49.43 51.72
CA LYS A 242 13.18 50.79 51.28
C LYS A 242 12.32 51.80 52.05
N GLN A 243 11.01 51.56 52.13
CA GLN A 243 10.09 52.42 52.88
C GLN A 243 10.47 52.49 54.36
N GLU A 244 10.87 51.36 54.97
CA GLU A 244 11.31 51.36 56.37
C GLU A 244 12.57 52.23 56.58
N VAL A 245 13.54 52.15 55.68
CA VAL A 245 14.76 52.97 55.72
C VAL A 245 14.42 54.45 55.52
N GLU A 246 13.64 54.80 54.49
CA GLU A 246 13.22 56.18 54.20
C GLU A 246 12.40 56.78 55.35
N CYS A 247 11.46 56.03 55.93
CA CYS A 247 10.69 56.49 57.09
C CYS A 247 11.59 56.77 58.31
N THR A 248 12.66 55.98 58.50
CA THR A 248 13.62 56.28 59.57
C THR A 248 14.52 57.46 59.28
N GLU A 249 14.99 57.62 58.03
CA GLU A 249 15.76 58.80 57.63
C GLU A 249 14.94 60.09 57.82
N VAL A 250 13.67 60.10 57.39
CA VAL A 250 12.74 61.22 57.61
C VAL A 250 12.49 61.46 59.09
N SER A 251 12.22 60.42 59.88
CA SER A 251 12.00 60.57 61.33
C SER A 251 13.23 61.11 62.06
N THR A 252 14.44 60.66 61.70
CA THR A 252 15.69 61.17 62.26
C THR A 252 15.91 62.62 61.86
N LYS A 253 15.62 62.99 60.60
CA LYS A 253 15.70 64.36 60.11
C LYS A 253 14.74 65.31 60.83
N GLU A 254 13.46 64.94 60.96
CA GLU A 254 12.46 65.74 61.66
C GLU A 254 12.86 65.99 63.12
N LYS A 255 13.36 64.95 63.81
CA LYS A 255 13.83 65.11 65.18
C LYS A 255 15.08 65.98 65.27
N ALA A 256 16.04 65.81 64.36
CA ALA A 256 17.24 66.66 64.30
C ALA A 256 16.86 68.13 64.07
N GLN A 257 15.87 68.40 63.21
CA GLN A 257 15.33 69.74 62.99
C GLN A 257 14.66 70.31 64.24
N VAL A 258 13.80 69.53 64.92
CA VAL A 258 13.17 69.96 66.18
C VAL A 258 14.22 70.28 67.25
N THR A 259 15.27 69.49 67.36
CA THR A 259 16.36 69.71 68.31
C THR A 259 17.18 70.94 67.94
N ARG A 260 17.49 71.14 66.65
CA ARG A 260 18.17 72.35 66.16
C ARG A 260 17.34 73.61 66.41
N ASP A 261 16.04 73.56 66.13
CA ASP A 261 15.15 74.70 66.35
C ASP A 261 14.98 74.98 67.86
N GLY A 262 15.04 73.94 68.70
CA GLY A 262 15.15 74.07 70.15
C GLY A 262 16.44 74.76 70.59
N LEU A 263 17.59 74.38 70.00
CA LEU A 263 18.89 75.00 70.24
C LEU A 263 18.92 76.47 69.81
N LEU A 264 18.30 76.80 68.67
CA LEU A 264 18.18 78.17 68.18
C LEU A 264 17.32 79.04 69.11
N LYS A 265 16.20 78.51 69.60
CA LYS A 265 15.37 79.20 70.60
C LYS A 265 16.13 79.43 71.90
N TRP A 266 16.91 78.44 72.34
CA TRP A 266 17.80 78.57 73.49
C TRP A 266 18.83 79.68 73.25
N GLN A 267 19.51 79.69 72.09
CA GLN A 267 20.50 80.71 71.72
C GLN A 267 19.89 82.13 71.63
N GLN A 268 18.68 82.28 71.09
CA GLN A 268 17.99 83.58 71.01
C GLN A 268 17.58 84.12 72.39
N LEU A 269 16.94 83.28 73.22
CA LEU A 269 16.61 83.65 74.60
C LEU A 269 17.86 83.97 75.41
N PHE A 270 18.98 83.31 75.11
CA PHE A 270 20.27 83.56 75.73
C PHE A 270 20.85 84.93 75.35
N GLN A 271 20.82 85.29 74.07
CA GLN A 271 21.31 86.59 73.60
C GLN A 271 20.44 87.74 74.12
N GLU A 272 19.12 87.60 74.06
CA GLU A 272 18.19 88.63 74.56
C GLU A 272 18.30 88.84 76.08
N SER A 273 18.57 87.78 76.84
CA SER A 273 18.69 87.85 78.31
C SER A 273 20.05 88.38 78.80
N TRP A 274 21.15 88.17 78.06
CA TRP A 274 22.46 88.76 78.37
C TRP A 274 22.46 90.29 78.25
N PHE A 275 21.88 90.84 77.18
CA PHE A 275 21.84 92.30 76.98
C PHE A 275 20.89 93.03 77.93
N ALA A 276 19.99 92.33 78.62
CA ALA A 276 18.96 92.94 79.47
C ALA A 276 19.36 93.12 80.96
N GLY A 277 20.45 92.50 81.45
CA GLY A 277 21.03 92.81 82.77
C GLY A 277 20.20 92.42 84.02
N TYR A 278 19.31 91.42 83.94
CA TYR A 278 18.47 90.99 85.07
C TYR A 278 18.91 89.65 85.69
N THR A 279 19.60 89.74 86.83
CA THR A 279 20.36 88.64 87.45
C THR A 279 19.63 87.88 88.58
N ILE A 280 18.31 87.64 88.58
CA ILE A 280 17.65 86.73 89.57
C ILE A 280 16.60 85.76 88.98
N SER A 281 15.87 86.12 87.91
CA SER A 281 14.84 85.24 87.29
C SER A 281 15.41 84.11 86.40
N TYR A 282 16.74 84.03 86.32
CA TYR A 282 17.47 83.16 85.40
C TYR A 282 17.42 81.69 85.84
N ARG A 283 17.62 81.37 87.13
CA ARG A 283 17.79 79.98 87.60
C ARG A 283 16.60 79.08 87.21
N THR A 284 15.38 79.56 87.37
CA THR A 284 14.16 78.78 87.14
C THR A 284 13.82 78.63 85.66
N SER A 285 14.02 79.69 84.86
CA SER A 285 13.75 79.68 83.41
C SER A 285 14.81 78.90 82.64
N PHE A 286 16.08 79.03 83.05
CA PHE A 286 17.19 78.27 82.47
C PHE A 286 17.14 76.79 82.83
N ALA A 287 16.89 76.44 84.10
CA ALA A 287 16.77 75.04 84.51
C ALA A 287 15.61 74.33 83.78
N PHE A 288 14.50 75.04 83.53
CA PHE A 288 13.37 74.47 82.77
C PHE A 288 13.71 74.26 81.29
N LEU A 289 14.42 75.21 80.66
CA LEU A 289 14.86 75.09 79.26
C LEU A 289 15.95 74.03 79.07
N LEU A 290 16.90 73.91 80.01
CA LEU A 290 17.87 72.82 80.03
C LEU A 290 17.18 71.47 80.21
N SER A 291 16.25 71.36 81.16
CA SER A 291 15.49 70.13 81.35
C SER A 291 14.64 69.75 80.12
N ASP A 292 14.06 70.72 79.41
CA ASP A 292 13.34 70.48 78.16
C ASP A 292 14.28 70.06 77.01
N PHE A 293 15.48 70.64 76.94
CA PHE A 293 16.49 70.27 75.97
C PHE A 293 17.09 68.89 76.25
N GLU A 294 17.45 68.58 77.49
CA GLU A 294 17.88 67.24 77.94
C GLU A 294 16.82 66.20 77.62
N LYS A 295 15.55 66.49 77.91
CA LYS A 295 14.46 65.57 77.60
C LYS A 295 14.31 65.35 76.10
N LYS A 296 14.48 66.39 75.27
CA LYS A 296 14.44 66.26 73.81
C LYS A 296 15.66 65.50 73.26
N MET A 297 16.85 65.71 73.81
CA MET A 297 18.05 64.98 73.42
C MET A 297 18.04 63.52 73.88
N PHE A 298 17.59 63.25 75.09
CA PHE A 298 17.37 61.90 75.58
C PHE A 298 16.31 61.14 74.75
N LEU A 299 15.27 61.84 74.29
CA LEU A 299 14.29 61.28 73.35
C LEU A 299 14.86 61.07 71.95
N PHE A 300 15.81 61.90 71.51
CA PHE A 300 16.51 61.73 70.24
C PHE A 300 17.39 60.47 70.28
N GLU A 301 18.23 60.33 71.31
CA GLU A 301 19.12 59.19 71.54
C GLU A 301 18.36 57.86 71.64
N LYS A 302 17.31 57.79 72.47
CA LYS A 302 16.48 56.56 72.59
C LYS A 302 15.75 56.18 71.30
N SER A 303 15.61 57.12 70.38
CA SER A 303 14.88 56.90 69.13
C SER A 303 15.81 56.55 67.97
N GLU A 304 17.12 56.66 68.15
CA GLU A 304 18.09 56.26 67.16
C GLU A 304 18.20 54.75 67.08
N LYS A 305 17.77 54.24 65.93
CA LYS A 305 17.66 52.81 65.65
C LYS A 305 18.94 52.21 65.05
N PHE A 306 20.06 52.92 65.14
CA PHE A 306 21.35 52.51 64.56
C PHE A 306 22.10 51.47 65.39
N THR A 307 21.62 51.15 66.60
CA THR A 307 22.21 50.13 67.48
C THR A 307 21.13 49.28 68.16
N GLY A 308 21.41 47.99 68.40
CA GLY A 308 20.53 47.07 69.12
C GLY A 308 19.61 46.22 68.24
N ASP A 309 18.49 45.75 68.80
CA ASP A 309 17.59 44.76 68.18
C ASP A 309 16.98 45.22 66.84
N THR A 310 16.77 46.54 66.67
CA THR A 310 16.25 47.09 65.41
C THR A 310 17.26 46.99 64.27
N LEU A 311 18.55 47.20 64.55
CA LEU A 311 19.63 47.01 63.56
C LEU A 311 19.71 45.55 63.12
N VAL A 312 19.66 44.62 64.09
CA VAL A 312 19.67 43.18 63.82
C VAL A 312 18.48 42.79 62.92
N SER A 313 17.27 43.26 63.23
CA SER A 313 16.09 42.98 62.40
C SER A 313 16.19 43.51 60.96
N ARG A 314 16.92 44.61 60.75
CA ARG A 314 17.18 45.17 59.40
C ARG A 314 18.17 44.33 58.63
N TYR A 315 19.23 43.87 59.28
CA TYR A 315 20.16 42.91 58.69
C TYR A 315 19.49 41.59 58.33
N ASP A 316 18.63 41.06 59.22
CA ASP A 316 17.87 39.85 58.93
C ASP A 316 16.94 40.04 57.73
N SER A 317 16.27 41.20 57.65
CA SER A 317 15.42 41.56 56.50
C SER A 317 16.23 41.65 55.21
N LEU A 318 17.38 42.33 55.23
CA LEU A 318 18.28 42.47 54.08
C LEU A 318 18.84 41.10 53.65
N LYS A 319 19.17 40.22 54.60
CA LYS A 319 19.64 38.86 54.35
C LYS A 319 18.57 38.01 53.67
N ILE A 320 17.32 38.09 54.13
CA ILE A 320 16.19 37.41 53.48
C ILE A 320 16.02 37.91 52.03
N ILE A 321 16.11 39.22 51.82
CA ILE A 321 16.03 39.84 50.48
C ILE A 321 17.17 39.34 49.59
N LYS A 322 18.40 39.28 50.10
CA LYS A 322 19.56 38.75 49.37
C LYS A 322 19.39 37.27 49.01
N HIS A 323 18.91 36.44 49.92
CA HIS A 323 18.62 35.03 49.62
C HIS A 323 17.52 34.86 48.57
N LEU A 324 16.49 35.72 48.57
CA LEU A 324 15.50 35.74 47.49
C LEU A 324 16.15 36.10 46.16
N GLN A 325 17.09 37.05 46.15
CA GLN A 325 17.86 37.42 44.97
C GLN A 325 18.72 36.29 44.43
N GLU A 326 19.47 35.61 45.30
CA GLU A 326 20.26 34.43 44.93
C GLU A 326 19.34 33.34 44.36
N SER A 327 18.19 33.10 45.00
CA SER A 327 17.23 32.07 44.57
C SER A 327 16.65 32.32 43.18
N TRP A 328 16.20 33.55 42.84
CA TRP A 328 15.71 33.82 41.49
C TRP A 328 16.84 33.93 40.47
N ALA A 329 18.04 34.33 40.89
CA ALA A 329 19.21 34.34 40.03
C ALA A 329 19.61 32.92 39.60
N ASP A 330 19.63 31.97 40.53
CA ASP A 330 19.92 30.56 40.24
C ASP A 330 18.92 29.95 39.27
N VAL A 331 17.62 30.26 39.44
CA VAL A 331 16.57 29.83 38.50
C VAL A 331 16.79 30.45 37.12
N GLY A 332 17.06 31.76 37.04
CA GLY A 332 17.29 32.45 35.77
C GLY A 332 18.51 31.94 35.01
N PHE A 333 19.64 31.75 35.70
CA PHE A 333 20.82 31.11 35.10
C PHE A 333 20.56 29.66 34.71
N GLY A 334 19.76 28.93 35.49
CA GLY A 334 19.30 27.58 35.16
C GLY A 334 18.53 27.54 33.84
N VAL A 335 17.64 28.51 33.60
CA VAL A 335 16.94 28.66 32.31
C VAL A 335 17.93 28.95 31.19
N PHE A 336 18.79 29.97 31.33
CA PHE A 336 19.74 30.33 30.28
C PHE A 336 20.72 29.20 29.93
N ASN A 337 21.18 28.43 30.92
CA ASN A 337 22.07 27.29 30.72
C ASN A 337 21.44 26.15 29.91
N ARG A 338 20.10 25.99 29.94
CA ARG A 338 19.39 25.03 29.10
C ARG A 338 19.31 25.47 27.64
N HIS A 339 19.24 26.78 27.40
CA HIS A 339 19.10 27.39 26.06
C HIS A 339 20.44 27.72 25.41
N LYS A 340 21.46 26.89 25.66
CA LYS A 340 22.78 27.01 25.02
C LYS A 340 22.65 26.70 23.53
N ASN A 341 23.23 27.52 22.67
CA ASN A 341 23.16 27.27 21.23
C ASN A 341 24.03 26.06 20.83
N MET A 342 23.91 25.58 19.59
CA MET A 342 24.68 24.41 19.11
C MET A 342 26.20 24.61 19.12
N GLU A 343 26.68 25.86 19.05
CA GLU A 343 28.11 26.21 19.14
C GLU A 343 28.62 26.29 20.59
N GLY A 344 27.71 26.18 21.56
CA GLY A 344 28.02 26.32 22.97
C GLY A 344 28.06 27.77 23.48
N ASN A 345 27.59 28.73 22.72
CA ASN A 345 27.44 30.11 23.15
C ASN A 345 26.18 30.29 23.99
N MET A 346 26.30 31.12 25.03
CA MET A 346 25.19 31.50 25.88
C MET A 346 24.33 32.58 25.21
N PRO A 347 23.03 32.68 25.55
CA PRO A 347 22.19 33.78 25.09
C PRO A 347 22.75 35.15 25.52
N PRO A 348 22.66 36.20 24.68
CA PRO A 348 23.14 37.54 25.04
C PRO A 348 22.42 38.09 26.28
N GLU A 349 21.17 37.67 26.53
CA GLU A 349 20.37 38.08 27.68
C GLU A 349 20.99 37.68 29.02
N ARG A 350 21.86 36.67 29.03
CA ARG A 350 22.64 36.30 30.23
C ARG A 350 23.53 37.45 30.70
N GLN A 351 24.11 38.21 29.77
CA GLN A 351 24.99 39.35 30.12
C GLN A 351 24.19 40.45 30.83
N TYR A 352 22.98 40.76 30.36
CA TYR A 352 22.10 41.71 31.03
C TYR A 352 21.74 41.27 32.45
N MET A 353 21.53 39.98 32.67
CA MET A 353 21.27 39.45 34.01
C MET A 353 22.49 39.62 34.92
N GLU A 354 23.70 39.37 34.44
CA GLU A 354 24.94 39.57 35.19
C GLU A 354 25.17 41.05 35.55
N GLU A 355 24.90 41.98 34.63
CA GLU A 355 24.96 43.43 34.88
C GLU A 355 23.92 43.89 35.91
N LEU A 356 22.71 43.33 35.83
CA LEU A 356 21.64 43.60 36.78
C LEU A 356 22.03 43.13 38.19
N LEU A 357 22.63 41.94 38.30
CA LEU A 357 23.14 41.44 39.58
C LEU A 357 24.26 42.30 40.16
N LYS A 358 25.17 42.82 39.32
CA LYS A 358 26.18 43.79 39.76
C LYS A 358 25.54 45.06 40.31
N THR A 359 24.51 45.56 39.63
CA THR A 359 23.78 46.75 40.07
C THR A 359 23.03 46.53 41.38
N ILE A 360 22.37 45.37 41.55
CA ILE A 360 21.75 44.99 42.82
C ILE A 360 22.79 44.86 43.94
N GLY A 361 23.96 44.28 43.64
CA GLY A 361 25.06 44.20 44.60
C GLY A 361 25.54 45.58 45.09
N ARG A 362 25.57 46.60 44.22
CA ARG A 362 25.83 48.00 44.61
C ARG A 362 24.73 48.55 45.51
N LEU A 363 23.46 48.33 45.15
CA LEU A 363 22.31 48.76 45.96
C LEU A 363 22.34 48.16 47.38
N TYR A 364 22.71 46.88 47.53
CA TYR A 364 22.84 46.27 48.86
C TYR A 364 23.94 46.90 49.71
N LYS A 365 25.08 47.23 49.11
CA LYS A 365 26.15 47.95 49.83
C LYS A 365 25.69 49.33 50.30
N GLU A 366 24.94 50.05 49.46
CA GLU A 366 24.37 51.34 49.84
C GLU A 366 23.38 51.21 51.02
N TYR A 367 22.49 50.20 50.98
CA TYR A 367 21.59 49.94 52.10
C TYR A 367 22.33 49.52 53.36
N GLU A 368 23.37 48.70 53.27
CA GLU A 368 24.20 48.29 54.41
C GLU A 368 24.85 49.50 55.09
N ILE A 369 25.42 50.43 54.31
CA ILE A 369 26.00 51.69 54.81
C ILE A 369 24.93 52.55 55.49
N ARG A 370 23.73 52.66 54.92
CA ARG A 370 22.61 53.43 55.49
C ARG A 370 22.09 52.84 56.78
N ILE A 371 21.99 51.51 56.87
CA ILE A 371 21.52 50.79 58.07
C ILE A 371 22.52 50.96 59.21
N ASN A 372 23.82 50.89 58.94
CA ASN A 372 24.87 51.08 59.94
C ASN A 372 25.00 52.54 60.41
N GLY A 373 24.53 53.51 59.61
CA GLY A 373 24.81 54.92 59.86
C GLY A 373 26.30 55.26 59.67
N ASP A 374 27.04 54.46 58.90
CA ASP A 374 28.47 54.64 58.58
C ASP A 374 28.70 55.83 57.62
N ASN A 375 27.61 56.41 57.09
CA ASN A 375 27.57 57.71 56.41
C ASN A 375 27.88 58.90 57.33
N GLY A 376 28.22 58.66 58.60
CA GLY A 376 28.56 59.68 59.59
C GLY A 376 27.43 60.00 60.56
N ILE A 377 26.19 59.56 60.28
CA ILE A 377 25.04 59.80 61.18
C ILE A 377 25.30 59.19 62.57
N SER A 378 25.82 57.95 62.62
CA SER A 378 26.13 57.26 63.89
C SER A 378 27.19 57.97 64.73
N LYS A 379 28.08 58.76 64.11
CA LYS A 379 29.17 59.49 64.78
C LYS A 379 28.75 60.87 65.25
N VAL A 380 27.75 61.48 64.61
CA VAL A 380 27.31 62.83 64.94
C VAL A 380 26.57 62.85 66.29
N LEU A 381 25.78 61.82 66.61
CA LEU A 381 25.08 61.80 67.90
C LEU A 381 25.97 61.71 69.13
N PRO A 382 26.94 60.80 69.21
CA PRO A 382 27.88 60.75 70.33
C PRO A 382 28.64 62.08 70.49
N ASN A 383 29.00 62.75 69.40
CA ASN A 383 29.67 64.05 69.44
C ASN A 383 28.75 65.18 69.93
N LEU A 384 27.48 65.17 69.53
CA LEU A 384 26.46 66.10 70.03
C LEU A 384 26.22 65.91 71.52
N LEU A 385 26.14 64.65 71.98
CA LEU A 385 25.99 64.31 73.39
C LEU A 385 27.20 64.77 74.21
N ASN A 386 28.41 64.47 73.77
CA ASN A 386 29.63 64.94 74.45
C ASN A 386 29.69 66.47 74.56
N SER A 387 29.26 67.18 73.51
CA SER A 387 29.20 68.64 73.50
C SER A 387 28.13 69.15 74.47
N LEU A 388 26.99 68.47 74.56
CA LEU A 388 25.92 68.78 75.50
C LEU A 388 26.32 68.54 76.96
N ASP A 389 26.92 67.39 77.25
CA ASP A 389 27.40 67.02 78.58
C ASP A 389 28.45 68.02 79.07
N PHE A 390 29.30 68.53 78.17
CA PHE A 390 30.25 69.59 78.48
C PHE A 390 29.54 70.90 78.86
N CYS A 391 28.51 71.30 78.10
CA CYS A 391 27.71 72.47 78.44
C CYS A 391 26.98 72.29 79.78
N TYR A 392 26.46 71.09 80.05
CA TYR A 392 25.81 70.76 81.31
C TYR A 392 26.79 70.86 82.48
N TYR A 393 27.93 70.19 82.37
CA TYR A 393 28.97 70.20 83.40
C TYR A 393 29.47 71.62 83.69
N LYS A 394 29.68 72.45 82.67
CA LYS A 394 30.08 73.84 82.90
C LYS A 394 28.97 74.67 83.55
N LEU A 395 27.72 74.52 83.12
CA LEU A 395 26.59 75.26 83.69
C LEU A 395 26.26 74.85 85.13
N GLU A 396 26.51 73.60 85.51
CA GLU A 396 26.30 73.10 86.88
C GLU A 396 27.40 73.57 87.84
N ASN A 397 28.63 73.82 87.33
CA ASN A 397 29.80 74.22 88.13
C ASN A 397 30.08 75.73 88.16
N ILE A 398 29.33 76.57 87.44
CA ILE A 398 29.47 78.03 87.52
C ILE A 398 28.89 78.55 88.85
N GLU A 399 29.75 79.05 89.73
CA GLU A 399 29.32 79.93 90.83
C GLU A 399 28.99 81.32 90.25
N PHE A 400 27.69 81.64 90.15
CA PHE A 400 27.12 82.86 89.54
C PHE A 400 27.58 84.22 90.15
N SER A 401 28.57 84.21 91.03
CA SER A 401 29.10 85.40 91.71
C SER A 401 30.20 86.12 90.92
N ASN A 402 30.92 85.46 90.00
CA ASN A 402 31.84 86.10 89.06
C ASN A 402 31.93 85.29 87.76
N ILE A 403 31.04 85.61 86.84
CA ILE A 403 31.09 85.12 85.46
C ILE A 403 32.24 85.84 84.73
N TYR A 404 33.33 85.13 84.42
CA TYR A 404 34.35 85.63 83.49
C TYR A 404 33.85 85.46 82.05
N LEU A 405 34.02 86.49 81.22
CA LEU A 405 33.57 86.54 79.81
C LEU A 405 34.07 85.31 79.00
N GLU A 406 35.23 84.79 79.36
CA GLU A 406 35.95 83.68 78.71
C GLU A 406 35.22 82.33 78.86
N GLU A 407 34.67 82.02 80.03
CA GLU A 407 33.96 80.75 80.26
C GLU A 407 32.63 80.66 79.49
N TRP A 408 32.06 81.81 79.13
CA TRP A 408 30.83 81.91 78.33
C TRP A 408 31.07 81.91 76.83
N GLU A 409 32.19 82.46 76.38
CA GLU A 409 32.63 82.27 74.99
C GLU A 409 32.81 80.78 74.69
N GLU A 410 33.37 79.99 75.62
CA GLU A 410 33.53 78.54 75.46
C GLU A 410 32.19 77.78 75.38
N ILE A 411 31.17 78.17 76.15
CA ILE A 411 29.82 77.56 76.07
C ILE A 411 29.13 77.95 74.76
N SER A 412 29.23 79.22 74.35
CA SER A 412 28.68 79.73 73.09
C SER A 412 29.33 79.05 71.87
N GLU A 413 30.65 78.86 71.89
CA GLU A 413 31.39 78.14 70.86
C GLU A 413 30.93 76.69 70.74
N LYS A 414 30.74 76.01 71.87
CA LYS A 414 30.22 74.63 71.89
C LYS A 414 28.78 74.50 71.41
N VAL A 415 27.94 75.51 71.64
CA VAL A 415 26.57 75.54 71.11
C VAL A 415 26.58 75.77 69.61
N ASN A 416 27.47 76.62 69.10
CA ASN A 416 27.64 76.80 67.66
C ASN A 416 28.21 75.53 67.00
N GLU A 417 29.09 74.79 67.69
CA GLU A 417 29.58 73.48 67.26
C GLU A 417 28.43 72.46 67.19
N MET A 418 27.56 72.37 68.21
CA MET A 418 26.37 71.52 68.19
C MET A 418 25.41 71.87 67.04
N LYS A 419 25.23 73.17 66.76
CA LYS A 419 24.43 73.62 65.62
C LYS A 419 25.04 73.17 64.30
N SER A 420 26.35 73.36 64.12
CA SER A 420 27.06 72.94 62.91
C SER A 420 27.00 71.42 62.71
N GLN A 421 27.09 70.65 63.80
CA GLN A 421 26.95 69.19 63.78
C GLN A 421 25.53 68.74 63.39
N LEU A 422 24.48 69.41 63.91
CA LEU A 422 23.09 69.14 63.53
C LEU A 422 22.81 69.53 62.07
N ASP A 423 23.33 70.66 61.60
CA ASP A 423 23.21 71.07 60.20
C ASP A 423 23.98 70.11 59.27
N ALA A 424 25.15 69.60 59.70
CA ALA A 424 25.88 68.56 58.98
C ALA A 424 25.09 67.24 58.91
N LEU A 425 24.42 66.84 60.00
CA LEU A 425 23.56 65.64 60.03
C LEU A 425 22.35 65.78 59.09
N ILE A 426 21.68 66.94 59.09
CA ILE A 426 20.54 67.20 58.20
C ILE A 426 21.00 67.15 56.73
N ASN A 427 22.15 67.75 56.41
CA ASN A 427 22.71 67.72 55.06
C ASN A 427 23.18 66.31 54.64
N LEU A 428 23.74 65.51 55.56
CA LEU A 428 24.15 64.13 55.29
C LEU A 428 22.96 63.21 55.00
N ILE A 429 21.82 63.43 55.66
CA ILE A 429 20.57 62.70 55.35
C ILE A 429 20.02 63.11 53.97
N ASP A 430 20.17 64.37 53.58
CA ASP A 430 19.73 64.88 52.27
C ASP A 430 20.69 64.54 51.13
N THR A 431 21.97 64.27 51.43
CA THR A 431 22.94 63.83 50.44
C THR A 431 22.70 62.37 50.14
N ILE A 432 21.69 62.11 49.32
CA ILE A 432 21.60 60.89 48.52
C ILE A 432 22.90 60.82 47.72
N PRO A 433 23.80 59.85 47.95
CA PRO A 433 24.82 59.58 46.95
C PRO A 433 24.05 58.97 45.79
N GLN A 434 23.66 59.79 44.82
CA GLN A 434 23.53 59.28 43.46
C GLN A 434 24.91 58.71 43.14
N GLY A 435 24.92 57.40 42.87
CA GLY A 435 26.09 56.56 42.71
C GLY A 435 27.38 57.32 42.44
N VAL A 436 28.27 57.29 43.44
CA VAL A 436 29.68 57.58 43.18
C VAL A 436 30.16 56.46 42.26
N ASP A 437 30.13 56.77 40.97
CA ASP A 437 30.78 56.04 39.91
C ASP A 437 32.29 56.12 40.19
N MET A 438 32.77 55.20 41.01
CA MET A 438 34.20 54.90 41.16
C MET A 438 34.51 53.65 40.33
N ASP A 439 34.21 53.71 39.04
CA ASP A 439 35.02 53.02 38.04
C ASP A 439 36.17 53.95 37.65
N SER A 440 37.20 53.96 38.49
CA SER A 440 38.56 54.27 38.04
C SER A 440 39.49 53.13 38.45
N GLY A 441 39.75 52.26 37.47
CA GLY A 441 40.95 51.42 37.40
C GLY A 441 40.77 49.96 37.77
N LEU A 442 40.43 49.12 36.78
CA LEU A 442 41.38 48.21 36.11
C LEU A 442 40.70 47.38 35.03
#